data_AF-A0A849SS29-F1
#
_entry.id   AF-A0A849SS29-F1
#
_cell.length_a   1.000
_cell.length_b   1.000
_cell.length_c   1.000
_cell.angle_alpha   90.00
_cell.angle_beta   90.00
_cell.angle_gamma   90.00
#
_symmetry.space_group_name_H-M   'P 1'
#
loop_
_entity.id
_entity.type
_entity.pdbx_description
1 polymer ?
#
loop_
_entity_poly.entity_id
_entity_poly.type
_entity_poly.pdbx_seq_one_letter_code
_entity_poly.pdbx_strand_id
1 'polypeptide(L)' 'MFVSKWGSAGSGNGQFNQPHGLATDAAGNVFVADNQNQRMQRFGAPPTETHASSWGQIKSRFR' A
#
# COMPACT_ATOMS: atom_id res chain seq x y z
N MET A 1 4.52 -23.66 -11.63
CA MET A 1 5.48 -22.88 -10.82
C MET A 1 4.70 -22.01 -9.85
N PHE A 2 5.19 -21.85 -8.63
CA PHE A 2 4.65 -20.95 -7.60
C PHE A 2 5.71 -19.89 -7.30
N VAL A 3 5.34 -18.61 -7.24
CA VAL A 3 6.29 -17.50 -7.03
C VAL A 3 6.37 -17.15 -5.55
N SER A 4 5.25 -16.74 -4.95
CA SER A 4 5.17 -16.37 -3.53
C SER A 4 3.73 -16.31 -3.04
N LYS A 5 3.55 -16.21 -1.72
CA LYS A 5 2.28 -15.86 -1.06
C LYS A 5 2.55 -14.86 0.05
N TRP A 6 1.57 -14.03 0.38
CA TRP A 6 1.62 -13.15 1.55
C TRP A 6 0.25 -13.01 2.21
N GLY A 7 0.26 -12.51 3.43
CA GLY A 7 -0.91 -12.27 4.27
C GLY A 7 -1.35 -13.45 5.14
N SER A 8 -2.23 -13.15 6.08
CA SER A 8 -2.79 -14.11 7.04
C SER A 8 -4.23 -13.71 7.43
N ALA A 9 -4.94 -14.58 8.15
CA ALA A 9 -6.27 -14.25 8.67
C ALA A 9 -6.18 -13.19 9.78
N GLY A 10 -7.11 -12.23 9.79
CA GLY A 10 -7.23 -11.22 10.84
C GLY A 10 -7.63 -9.85 10.33
N SER A 11 -7.49 -8.83 11.18
CA SER A 11 -7.91 -7.45 10.92
C SER A 11 -6.76 -6.43 10.87
N GLY A 12 -5.52 -6.86 11.13
CA GLY A 12 -4.31 -6.02 11.02
C GLY A 12 -3.88 -5.73 9.58
N ASN A 13 -2.90 -4.85 9.39
CA ASN A 13 -2.32 -4.56 8.07
C ASN A 13 -1.73 -5.83 7.44
N GLY A 14 -2.07 -6.10 6.18
CA GLY A 14 -1.65 -7.33 5.50
C GLY A 14 -2.40 -8.59 5.94
N GLN A 15 -3.35 -8.47 6.88
CA GLN A 15 -4.28 -9.54 7.24
C GLN A 15 -5.63 -9.35 6.53
N PHE A 16 -6.35 -10.45 6.34
CA PHE A 16 -7.60 -10.47 5.59
C PHE A 16 -8.69 -11.24 6.33
N ASN A 17 -9.93 -10.81 6.12
CA ASN A 17 -11.15 -11.47 6.58
C ASN A 17 -12.18 -11.48 5.45
N GLN A 18 -12.36 -12.65 4.83
CA GLN A 18 -13.17 -12.85 3.61
C GLN A 18 -12.85 -11.80 2.52
N PRO A 19 -11.65 -11.82 1.91
CA PRO A 19 -11.38 -10.95 0.77
C PRO A 19 -12.16 -11.44 -0.46
N HIS A 20 -12.90 -10.54 -1.12
CA HIS A 20 -13.79 -10.90 -2.25
C HIS A 20 -13.25 -10.44 -3.61
N GLY A 21 -12.30 -9.51 -3.64
CA GLY A 21 -11.81 -8.92 -4.88
C GLY A 21 -10.35 -8.53 -4.81
N LEU A 22 -9.66 -8.65 -5.95
CA LEU A 22 -8.30 -8.21 -6.18
C LEU A 22 -8.19 -7.50 -7.53
N ALA A 23 -7.49 -6.37 -7.55
CA ALA A 23 -7.19 -5.61 -8.75
C ALA A 23 -5.75 -5.10 -8.73
N THR A 24 -5.22 -4.74 -9.91
CA THR A 24 -3.89 -4.13 -10.04
C THR A 24 -3.94 -2.88 -10.90
N ASP A 25 -2.99 -1.97 -10.71
CA ASP A 25 -2.79 -0.81 -11.58
C ASP A 25 -1.48 -0.91 -12.38
N ALA A 26 -1.28 0.02 -13.32
CA ALA A 26 -0.08 0.07 -14.16
C ALA A 26 1.22 0.39 -13.40
N ALA A 27 1.12 0.88 -12.16
CA ALA A 27 2.26 1.12 -11.27
C ALA A 27 2.62 -0.13 -10.44
N GLY A 28 1.91 -1.25 -10.64
CA GLY A 28 2.16 -2.50 -9.93
C GLY A 28 1.59 -2.53 -8.52
N ASN A 29 0.67 -1.63 -8.17
CA ASN A 29 -0.02 -1.72 -6.90
C ASN A 29 -1.10 -2.81 -6.96
N VAL A 30 -1.30 -3.51 -5.85
CA VAL A 30 -2.34 -4.51 -5.65
C VAL A 30 -3.38 -3.96 -4.67
N PHE A 31 -4.65 -4.03 -5.05
CA PHE A 31 -5.77 -3.60 -4.24
C PHE A 31 -6.60 -4.81 -3.86
N VAL A 32 -6.94 -4.94 -2.57
CA VAL A 32 -7.74 -6.05 -2.04
C VAL A 32 -8.97 -5.51 -1.34
N ALA A 33 -10.15 -5.99 -1.74
CA ALA A 33 -11.42 -5.75 -1.06
C ALA A 33 -11.59 -6.75 0.09
N ASP A 34 -11.32 -6.29 1.31
CA ASP A 34 -11.27 -7.07 2.54
C ASP A 34 -12.61 -6.99 3.27
N ASN A 35 -13.58 -7.77 2.79
CA ASN A 35 -15.02 -7.52 2.94
C ASN A 35 -15.49 -7.49 4.41
N GLN A 36 -15.10 -8.48 5.21
CA GLN A 36 -15.54 -8.53 6.62
C GLN A 36 -14.77 -7.57 7.52
N ASN A 37 -13.62 -7.07 7.08
CA ASN A 37 -12.95 -5.94 7.73
C ASN A 37 -13.45 -4.59 7.21
N GLN A 38 -14.44 -4.58 6.30
CA GLN A 38 -15.09 -3.38 5.76
C GLN A 38 -14.11 -2.35 5.21
N ARG A 39 -13.03 -2.81 4.57
CA ARG A 39 -11.96 -1.94 4.07
C ARG A 39 -11.42 -2.39 2.71
N MET A 40 -10.67 -1.49 2.09
CA MET A 40 -9.76 -1.83 1.00
C MET A 40 -8.32 -1.63 1.45
N GLN A 41 -7.44 -2.56 1.09
CA GLN A 41 -6.00 -2.45 1.32
C GLN A 41 -5.26 -2.29 0.00
N ARG A 42 -4.31 -1.36 -0.06
CA ARG A 42 -3.38 -1.16 -1.19
C ARG A 42 -1.99 -1.62 -0.79
N PHE A 43 -1.39 -2.47 -1.60
CA PHE A 43 -0.02 -2.94 -1.48
C PHE A 43 0.76 -2.50 -2.71
N GLY A 44 2.01 -2.12 -2.53
CA GLY A 44 2.85 -1.65 -3.62
C GLY A 44 4.04 -0.91 -3.03
N ALA A 45 4.94 -0.45 -3.89
CA ALA A 45 5.99 0.42 -3.42
C ALA A 45 5.35 1.69 -2.81
N PRO A 46 5.95 2.27 -1.76
CA PRO A 46 5.64 3.65 -1.43
C PRO A 46 5.80 4.50 -2.69
N PRO A 47 5.00 5.56 -2.87
CA PRO A 47 5.25 6.50 -3.95
C PRO A 47 6.73 6.86 -3.89
N THR A 48 7.42 6.78 -5.03
CA THR A 48 8.79 7.28 -5.08
C THR A 48 8.69 8.74 -4.71
N GLU A 49 9.14 9.11 -3.51
CA GLU A 49 9.26 10.50 -3.12
C GLU A 49 10.32 11.09 -4.04
N THR A 50 9.94 11.65 -5.20
CA THR A 50 10.70 12.76 -5.76
C THR A 50 10.63 13.81 -4.68
N HIS A 51 11.67 13.89 -3.84
CA HIS A 51 11.79 14.73 -2.66
C HIS A 51 11.18 16.11 -2.94
N ALA A 52 9.89 16.27 -2.65
CA ALA A 52 9.24 17.56 -2.62
C ALA A 52 9.75 18.15 -1.33
N SER A 53 10.93 18.78 -1.46
CA SER A 53 11.71 19.42 -0.41
C SER A 53 10.85 19.68 0.82
N SER A 54 11.00 18.85 1.86
CA SER A 54 10.23 19.04 3.09
C SER A 54 10.39 20.49 3.55
N TRP A 55 9.37 21.09 4.14
CA TRP A 55 9.41 22.51 4.50
C TRP A 55 10.62 22.89 5.37
N GLY A 56 11.16 21.93 6.13
CA GLY A 56 12.46 22.06 6.80
C GLY A 56 13.68 22.20 5.89
N GLN A 57 13.75 21.46 4.78
CA GLN A 57 14.80 21.55 3.76
C GLN A 57 14.67 22.80 2.87
N ILE A 58 13.45 23.32 2.69
CA ILE A 58 13.24 24.58 1.96
C ILE A 58 13.74 25.75 2.81
N LYS A 59 13.40 25.77 4.11
CA LYS A 59 13.81 26.84 5.03
C LYS A 59 15.33 26.98 5.19
N SER A 60 16.09 25.89 5.06
CA SER A 60 17.55 25.94 5.17
C SER A 60 18.24 26.64 3.99
N ARG A 61 17.54 26.81 2.85
CA ARG A 61 18.08 27.46 1.64
C ARG A 61 17.90 28.98 1.61
N PHE A 62 17.11 29.52 2.53
CA PHE A 62 16.87 30.97 2.68
C PHE A 62 17.60 31.55 3.91
N ARG A 63 18.64 30.86 4.39
CA ARG A 63 19.56 31.36 5.41
C ARG A 63 20.83 31.91 4.78
#